data_AF-A0A7H0GV87-F1
#
_entry.id   AF-A0A7H0GV87-F1
#
_cell.length_a   1.000
_cell.length_b   1.000
_cell.length_c   1.000
_cell.angle_alpha   90.00
_cell.angle_beta   90.00
_cell.angle_gamma   90.00
#
_symmetry.space_group_name_H-M   'P 1'
#
loop_
_entity.id
_entity.type
_entity.pdbx_description
1 polymer ?
#
loop_
_entity_poly.entity_id
_entity_poly.type
_entity_poly.pdbx_seq_one_letter_code
_entity_poly.pdbx_strand_id
1 'polypeptide(L)'
;MGHPAPFNLKYIGIGNEQWGPQYLERYEPFAKAVKAKYPNMNIVSSAGPSPGGELFDKASAKLRELKAELIDEHYYAKPEWFRENVGRYDNYPRTGPKIFAGEYAAQSVAIGSPDNKNNWDCAISEAAFMTGLERNADVVTMASYAPLFAHVDAWQWTPDLIWFDNLKAYGTPNYYVQKLFATNPGTTMLPVQLGNNAKNGQDNLFASAVADDKAGEVVVKLVNYSPQPRTVTLNLAGAKKLGKSGKAIVLASNDLQAVNSIEQPMNIAPKEEKFAVKSSTISYTLAPNSFTVLRVPGKR
;
A
#
# COMPACT_ATOMS: atom_id res chain seq x y z
N MET A 1 11.74 -34.36 10.28
CA MET A 1 10.68 -33.91 9.34
C MET A 1 11.21 -33.64 7.91
N GLY A 2 12.24 -34.34 7.42
CA GLY A 2 12.63 -34.32 5.99
C GLY A 2 13.43 -33.13 5.43
N HIS A 3 13.61 -32.03 6.19
CA HIS A 3 14.37 -30.86 5.72
C HIS A 3 15.52 -30.51 6.71
N PRO A 4 16.74 -31.06 6.53
CA PRO A 4 17.83 -30.88 7.49
C PRO A 4 18.51 -29.49 7.39
N ALA A 5 18.42 -28.80 6.25
CA ALA A 5 18.95 -27.45 6.11
C ALA A 5 18.03 -26.41 6.78
N PRO A 6 18.55 -25.28 7.31
CA PRO A 6 17.70 -24.22 7.86
C PRO A 6 16.96 -23.46 6.75
N PHE A 7 15.75 -22.98 7.06
CA PHE A 7 15.09 -21.97 6.23
C PHE A 7 15.78 -20.60 6.43
N ASN A 8 15.73 -19.76 5.40
CA ASN A 8 16.28 -18.41 5.45
C ASN A 8 15.30 -17.42 6.11
N LEU A 9 14.97 -17.63 7.39
CA LEU A 9 14.11 -16.75 8.16
C LEU A 9 14.85 -15.44 8.48
N LYS A 10 14.36 -14.31 7.94
CA LYS A 10 15.00 -12.99 8.08
C LYS A 10 14.33 -12.07 9.10
N TYR A 11 13.06 -12.33 9.39
CA TYR A 11 12.22 -11.50 10.26
C TYR A 11 11.53 -12.37 11.30
N ILE A 12 11.38 -11.84 12.51
CA ILE A 12 10.59 -12.45 13.57
C ILE A 12 9.73 -11.39 14.26
N GLY A 13 8.42 -11.65 14.36
CA GLY A 13 7.52 -10.84 15.17
C GLY A 13 7.67 -11.18 16.65
N ILE A 14 7.78 -10.17 17.51
CA ILE A 14 7.67 -10.33 18.96
C ILE A 14 6.37 -9.66 19.39
N GLY A 15 5.33 -10.47 19.58
CA GLY A 15 3.96 -10.02 19.81
C GLY A 15 3.17 -9.83 18.52
N ASN A 16 1.89 -9.53 18.68
CA ASN A 16 0.92 -9.17 17.65
C ASN A 16 -0.16 -8.34 18.31
N GLU A 17 -0.34 -7.09 17.91
CA GLU A 17 -1.32 -6.19 18.53
C GLU A 17 -1.20 -6.18 20.07
N GLN A 18 0.03 -6.13 20.59
CA GLN A 18 0.25 -5.71 21.98
C GLN A 18 1.09 -4.44 21.99
N TRP A 19 0.70 -3.49 22.84
CA TRP A 19 1.29 -2.15 22.84
C TRP A 19 1.22 -1.47 24.22
N GLY A 20 0.66 -2.16 25.23
CA GLY A 20 0.60 -1.68 26.61
C GLY A 20 1.88 -1.92 27.43
N PRO A 21 1.93 -1.46 28.70
CA PRO A 21 3.12 -1.57 29.55
C PRO A 21 3.67 -3.00 29.67
N GLN A 22 2.80 -3.99 29.87
CA GLN A 22 3.19 -5.40 29.97
C GLN A 22 3.85 -5.93 28.69
N TYR A 23 3.50 -5.40 27.52
CA TYR A 23 4.17 -5.76 26.28
C TYR A 23 5.55 -5.17 26.23
N LEU A 24 5.68 -3.87 26.53
CA LEU A 24 6.96 -3.16 26.48
C LEU A 24 7.97 -3.73 27.48
N GLU A 25 7.53 -4.10 28.68
CA GLU A 25 8.34 -4.80 29.70
C GLU A 25 8.84 -6.17 29.23
N ARG A 26 8.03 -6.89 28.43
CA ARG A 26 8.37 -8.22 27.90
C ARG A 26 9.13 -8.16 26.58
N TYR A 27 8.91 -7.13 25.77
CA TYR A 27 9.55 -6.99 24.47
C TYR A 27 11.08 -6.98 24.60
N GLU A 28 11.61 -6.19 25.53
CA GLU A 28 13.06 -6.03 25.72
C GLU A 28 13.79 -7.35 26.06
N PRO A 29 13.38 -8.13 27.09
CA PRO A 29 14.04 -9.40 27.39
C PRO A 29 13.91 -10.42 26.25
N PHE A 30 12.77 -10.46 25.53
CA PHE A 30 12.61 -11.32 24.36
C PHE A 30 13.54 -10.90 23.21
N ALA A 31 13.59 -9.60 22.89
CA ALA A 31 14.45 -9.07 21.84
C ALA A 31 15.93 -9.33 22.15
N LYS A 32 16.35 -9.13 23.41
CA LYS A 32 17.71 -9.43 23.87
C LYS A 32 18.06 -10.92 23.72
N ALA A 33 17.15 -11.81 24.12
CA ALA A 33 17.36 -13.25 23.99
C ALA A 33 17.47 -13.70 22.53
N VAL A 34 16.61 -13.17 21.65
CA VAL A 34 16.68 -13.44 20.20
C VAL A 34 18.00 -12.93 19.63
N LYS A 35 18.38 -11.68 19.88
CA LYS A 35 19.60 -11.07 19.35
C LYS A 35 20.88 -11.72 19.87
N ALA A 36 20.88 -12.24 21.09
CA ALA A 36 22.03 -12.97 21.64
C ALA A 36 22.36 -14.24 20.84
N LYS A 37 21.34 -14.91 20.29
CA LYS A 37 21.51 -16.15 19.50
C LYS A 37 21.51 -15.91 17.98
N TYR A 38 20.75 -14.91 17.53
CA TYR A 38 20.54 -14.58 16.12
C TYR A 38 20.74 -13.07 15.90
N PRO A 39 22.00 -12.58 15.93
CA PRO A 39 22.28 -11.14 15.89
C PRO A 39 21.76 -10.43 14.63
N ASN A 40 21.67 -11.16 13.51
CA ASN A 40 21.21 -10.65 12.21
C ASN A 40 19.68 -10.79 11.98
N MET A 41 18.93 -11.34 12.94
CA MET A 41 17.48 -11.49 12.80
C MET A 41 16.80 -10.13 12.92
N ASN A 42 16.01 -9.71 11.95
CA ASN A 42 15.25 -8.46 12.06
C ASN A 42 14.03 -8.68 12.96
N ILE A 43 13.91 -7.89 14.02
CA ILE A 43 12.79 -7.97 14.95
C ILE A 43 11.70 -6.98 14.55
N VAL A 44 10.49 -7.50 14.39
CA VAL A 44 9.27 -6.72 14.18
C VAL A 44 8.55 -6.60 15.53
N SER A 45 8.45 -5.37 16.02
CA SER A 45 7.73 -5.00 17.25
C SER A 45 6.32 -4.51 16.93
N SER A 46 5.41 -4.47 17.90
CA SER A 46 4.01 -4.10 17.68
C SER A 46 3.67 -2.75 18.32
N ALA A 47 3.02 -1.86 17.57
CA ALA A 47 2.44 -0.61 18.07
C ALA A 47 0.93 -0.70 18.34
N GLY A 48 0.31 -1.86 18.09
CA GLY A 48 -1.10 -2.12 18.37
C GLY A 48 -2.01 -2.12 17.14
N PRO A 49 -3.34 -2.24 17.33
CA PRO A 49 -4.30 -2.63 16.31
C PRO A 49 -4.94 -1.41 15.65
N SER A 50 -4.44 -0.21 16.00
CA SER A 50 -5.11 1.06 15.80
C SER A 50 -4.10 2.05 15.27
N PRO A 51 -4.51 2.89 14.30
CA PRO A 51 -3.62 3.86 13.65
C PRO A 51 -3.13 4.99 14.57
N GLY A 52 -3.54 5.02 15.83
CA GLY A 52 -3.27 6.15 16.73
C GLY A 52 -3.90 5.95 18.11
N GLY A 53 -3.79 6.99 18.94
CA GLY A 53 -4.29 7.01 20.30
C GLY A 53 -3.17 6.87 21.33
N GLU A 54 -3.48 7.19 22.59
CA GLU A 54 -2.49 7.34 23.66
C GLU A 54 -1.55 6.13 23.81
N LEU A 55 -2.11 4.91 23.75
CA LEU A 55 -1.32 3.71 23.92
C LEU A 55 -0.45 3.41 22.68
N PHE A 56 -0.94 3.70 21.47
CA PHE A 56 -0.14 3.62 20.23
C PHE A 56 1.03 4.62 20.29
N ASP A 57 0.77 5.85 20.72
CA ASP A 57 1.79 6.90 20.81
C ASP A 57 2.87 6.54 21.84
N LYS A 58 2.46 6.05 23.02
CA LYS A 58 3.37 5.58 24.07
C LYS A 58 4.20 4.39 23.62
N ALA A 59 3.59 3.39 22.96
CA ALA A 59 4.30 2.23 22.43
C ALA A 59 5.32 2.64 21.37
N SER A 60 4.89 3.46 20.40
CA SER A 60 5.74 3.95 19.32
C SER A 60 6.91 4.78 19.84
N ALA A 61 6.68 5.66 20.81
CA ALA A 61 7.74 6.43 21.46
C ALA A 61 8.74 5.50 22.17
N LYS A 62 8.23 4.54 22.96
CA LYS A 62 9.10 3.62 23.71
C LYS A 62 9.93 2.73 22.78
N LEU A 63 9.35 2.22 21.69
CA LEU A 63 10.05 1.39 20.71
C LEU A 63 11.14 2.18 19.97
N ARG A 64 10.94 3.48 19.74
CA ARG A 64 12.00 4.37 19.22
C ARG A 64 13.14 4.56 20.21
N GLU A 65 12.85 4.76 21.50
CA GLU A 65 13.88 4.83 22.55
C GLU A 65 14.70 3.54 22.64
N LEU A 66 14.02 2.39 22.57
CA LEU A 66 14.63 1.05 22.58
C LEU A 66 15.36 0.72 21.27
N LYS A 67 15.34 1.60 20.27
CA LYS A 67 15.94 1.40 18.94
C LYS A 67 15.48 0.09 18.31
N ALA A 68 14.17 -0.19 18.37
CA ALA A 68 13.59 -1.29 17.64
C ALA A 68 13.94 -1.21 16.14
N GLU A 69 14.07 -2.36 15.47
CA GLU A 69 14.44 -2.38 14.06
C GLU A 69 13.25 -2.02 13.17
N LEU A 70 12.11 -2.68 13.43
CA LEU A 70 10.84 -2.41 12.77
C LEU A 70 9.70 -2.28 13.78
N ILE A 71 8.82 -1.33 13.54
CA ILE A 71 7.55 -1.15 14.26
C ILE A 71 6.42 -1.52 13.29
N ASP A 72 5.59 -2.46 13.70
CA ASP A 72 4.37 -2.88 13.04
C ASP A 72 3.20 -1.99 13.47
N GLU A 73 2.54 -1.42 12.48
CA GLU A 73 1.40 -0.54 12.66
C GLU A 73 0.20 -1.06 11.86
N HIS A 74 -0.96 -1.14 12.52
CA HIS A 74 -2.19 -1.69 11.93
C HIS A 74 -3.26 -0.63 11.68
N TYR A 75 -3.96 -0.70 10.55
CA TYR A 75 -4.96 0.28 10.10
C TYR A 75 -6.23 -0.39 9.57
N TYR A 76 -7.22 -0.56 10.45
CA TYR A 76 -8.59 -0.81 10.03
C TYR A 76 -9.39 0.48 10.20
N ALA A 77 -9.77 1.10 9.09
CA ALA A 77 -10.41 2.42 9.10
C ALA A 77 -11.35 2.60 7.91
N LYS A 78 -12.19 3.64 7.94
CA LYS A 78 -13.07 3.95 6.81
C LYS A 78 -12.25 4.41 5.58
N PRO A 79 -12.76 4.25 4.34
CA PRO A 79 -12.08 4.70 3.12
C PRO A 79 -11.58 6.16 3.17
N GLU A 80 -12.36 7.06 3.78
CA GLU A 80 -12.00 8.48 3.99
C GLU A 80 -10.66 8.62 4.71
N TRP A 81 -10.45 7.83 5.76
CA TRP A 81 -9.25 7.91 6.58
C TRP A 81 -8.00 7.62 5.75
N PHE A 82 -8.05 6.62 4.86
CA PHE A 82 -6.94 6.29 3.96
C PHE A 82 -6.59 7.45 3.03
N ARG A 83 -7.61 8.15 2.49
CA ARG A 83 -7.42 9.33 1.63
C ARG A 83 -6.89 10.55 2.40
N GLU A 84 -7.32 10.73 3.64
CA GLU A 84 -6.86 11.84 4.49
C GLU A 84 -5.46 11.61 5.08
N ASN A 85 -5.03 10.35 5.19
CA ASN A 85 -3.76 9.96 5.81
C ASN A 85 -2.66 9.61 4.79
N VAL A 86 -2.79 10.00 3.53
CA VAL A 86 -1.74 9.79 2.51
C VAL A 86 -0.40 10.45 2.87
N GLY A 87 -0.41 11.47 3.71
CA GLY A 87 0.78 12.15 4.23
C GLY A 87 1.27 11.62 5.58
N ARG A 88 0.73 10.51 6.10
CA ARG A 88 1.00 10.01 7.47
C ARG A 88 2.48 9.95 7.82
N TYR A 89 3.31 9.46 6.89
CA TYR A 89 4.74 9.24 7.13
C TYR A 89 5.64 10.37 6.64
N ASP A 90 5.09 11.41 6.00
CA ASP A 90 5.88 12.49 5.40
C ASP A 90 6.80 13.17 6.45
N ASN A 91 6.34 13.23 7.70
CA ASN A 91 7.07 13.86 8.81
C ASN A 91 7.69 12.87 9.81
N TYR A 92 7.65 11.56 9.54
CA TYR A 92 8.28 10.58 10.43
C TYR A 92 9.82 10.76 10.42
N PRO A 93 10.52 10.54 11.55
CA PRO A 93 11.98 10.58 11.56
C PRO A 93 12.57 9.59 10.55
N ARG A 94 13.54 10.02 9.74
CA ARG A 94 14.24 9.14 8.78
C ARG A 94 15.34 8.30 9.44
N THR A 95 15.65 8.62 10.69
CA THR A 95 16.55 7.89 11.57
C THR A 95 15.75 7.12 12.62
N GLY A 96 16.16 5.88 12.93
CA GLY A 96 15.50 5.04 13.92
C GLY A 96 14.79 3.84 13.30
N PRO A 97 13.77 3.27 14.00
CA PRO A 97 13.01 2.13 13.51
C PRO A 97 12.39 2.39 12.15
N LYS A 98 12.37 1.37 11.29
CA LYS A 98 11.55 1.37 10.07
C LYS A 98 10.12 0.96 10.41
N ILE A 99 9.20 1.23 9.50
CA ILE A 99 7.80 0.86 9.67
C ILE A 99 7.46 -0.34 8.78
N PHE A 100 6.73 -1.26 9.38
CA PHE A 100 5.93 -2.26 8.69
C PHE A 100 4.47 -1.85 8.82
N ALA A 101 3.79 -1.55 7.71
CA ALA A 101 2.34 -1.41 7.71
C ALA A 101 1.73 -2.82 7.61
N GLY A 102 1.79 -3.60 8.69
CA GLY A 102 1.62 -5.04 8.66
C GLY A 102 0.19 -5.52 8.47
N GLU A 103 -0.77 -4.71 8.88
CA GLU A 103 -2.17 -4.98 8.60
C GLU A 103 -2.88 -3.70 8.22
N TYR A 104 -3.54 -3.69 7.06
CA TYR A 104 -4.48 -2.63 6.75
C TYR A 104 -5.58 -3.10 5.81
N ALA A 105 -6.77 -2.55 6.03
CA ALA A 105 -7.90 -2.66 5.12
C ALA A 105 -8.90 -1.54 5.38
N ALA A 106 -9.43 -0.96 4.30
CA ALA A 106 -10.57 -0.07 4.37
C ALA A 106 -11.84 -0.85 4.73
N GLN A 107 -12.60 -0.31 5.68
CA GLN A 107 -13.79 -0.89 6.27
C GLN A 107 -15.00 -0.05 5.84
N SER A 108 -15.80 -0.58 4.90
CA SER A 108 -16.87 0.17 4.21
C SER A 108 -18.05 0.59 5.11
N VAL A 109 -18.22 -0.03 6.27
CA VAL A 109 -19.30 0.23 7.23
C VAL A 109 -18.72 0.72 8.56
N ALA A 110 -18.01 -0.16 9.27
CA ALA A 110 -17.38 0.10 10.55
C ALA A 110 -16.27 -0.92 10.81
N ILE A 111 -15.33 -0.59 11.71
CA ILE A 111 -14.25 -1.52 12.09
C ILE A 111 -14.86 -2.83 12.61
N GLY A 112 -14.52 -3.95 11.97
CA GLY A 112 -14.99 -5.29 12.36
C GLY A 112 -16.47 -5.58 12.06
N SER A 113 -17.17 -4.76 11.29
CA SER A 113 -18.55 -5.05 10.87
C SER A 113 -18.60 -6.25 9.90
N PRO A 114 -19.55 -7.19 10.08
CA PRO A 114 -19.76 -8.28 9.11
C PRO A 114 -20.36 -7.79 7.78
N ASP A 115 -20.81 -6.54 7.72
CA ASP A 115 -21.38 -5.92 6.50
C ASP A 115 -20.32 -5.21 5.65
N ASN A 116 -19.05 -5.24 6.07
CA ASN A 116 -17.98 -4.66 5.27
C ASN A 116 -17.77 -5.41 3.96
N LYS A 117 -17.39 -4.68 2.92
CA LYS A 117 -17.20 -5.19 1.56
C LYS A 117 -15.91 -4.67 0.95
N ASN A 118 -15.30 -5.49 0.09
CA ASN A 118 -14.26 -5.06 -0.84
C ASN A 118 -14.84 -4.25 -2.02
N ASN A 119 -15.52 -3.15 -1.73
CA ASN A 119 -16.08 -2.29 -2.77
C ASN A 119 -15.02 -1.38 -3.41
N TRP A 120 -15.37 -0.74 -4.51
CA TRP A 120 -14.44 0.11 -5.25
C TRP A 120 -13.93 1.30 -4.44
N ASP A 121 -14.78 1.92 -3.61
CA ASP A 121 -14.39 3.01 -2.69
C ASP A 121 -13.24 2.59 -1.75
N CYS A 122 -13.34 1.42 -1.13
CA CYS A 122 -12.28 0.87 -0.28
C CYS A 122 -10.97 0.72 -1.07
N ALA A 123 -11.03 0.06 -2.23
CA ALA A 123 -9.84 -0.22 -3.03
C ALA A 123 -9.16 1.04 -3.56
N ILE A 124 -9.90 1.99 -4.13
CA ILE A 124 -9.32 3.23 -4.67
C ILE A 124 -8.74 4.12 -3.56
N SER A 125 -9.30 4.05 -2.36
CA SER A 125 -8.82 4.79 -1.19
C SER A 125 -7.53 4.20 -0.62
N GLU A 126 -7.43 2.87 -0.58
CA GLU A 126 -6.17 2.19 -0.29
C GLU A 126 -5.11 2.49 -1.35
N ALA A 127 -5.48 2.53 -2.64
CA ALA A 127 -4.56 2.93 -3.70
C ALA A 127 -4.00 4.34 -3.45
N ALA A 128 -4.85 5.28 -3.01
CA ALA A 128 -4.42 6.63 -2.63
C ALA A 128 -3.41 6.60 -1.46
N PHE A 129 -3.71 5.86 -0.39
CA PHE A 129 -2.82 5.68 0.75
C PHE A 129 -1.48 5.04 0.38
N MET A 130 -1.49 4.04 -0.51
CA MET A 130 -0.29 3.37 -0.99
C MET A 130 0.64 4.31 -1.79
N THR A 131 0.14 5.41 -2.38
CA THR A 131 1.02 6.45 -2.94
C THR A 131 1.86 7.12 -1.84
N GLY A 132 1.30 7.29 -0.65
CA GLY A 132 1.99 7.75 0.55
C GLY A 132 3.02 6.75 1.05
N LEU A 133 2.68 5.46 1.07
CA LEU A 133 3.63 4.40 1.43
C LEU A 133 4.84 4.39 0.49
N GLU A 134 4.61 4.41 -0.82
CA GLU A 134 5.68 4.36 -1.83
C GLU A 134 6.56 5.62 -1.81
N ARG A 135 5.98 6.81 -1.60
CA ARG A 135 6.75 8.06 -1.43
C ARG A 135 7.65 8.03 -0.19
N ASN A 136 7.25 7.31 0.85
CA ASN A 136 7.96 7.18 2.11
C ASN A 136 8.64 5.81 2.26
N ALA A 137 9.07 5.18 1.15
CA ALA A 137 9.74 3.88 1.17
C ALA A 137 11.09 3.87 1.92
N ASP A 138 11.63 5.04 2.24
CA ASP A 138 12.77 5.21 3.14
C ASP A 138 12.40 5.00 4.63
N VAL A 139 11.12 5.13 4.98
CA VAL A 139 10.56 4.88 6.32
C VAL A 139 9.78 3.57 6.36
N VAL A 140 8.83 3.39 5.44
CA VAL A 140 7.96 2.22 5.36
C VAL A 140 8.61 1.18 4.44
N THR A 141 9.12 0.11 5.01
CA THR A 141 9.90 -0.89 4.25
C THR A 141 9.11 -2.15 3.90
N MET A 142 7.95 -2.34 4.53
CA MET A 142 7.05 -3.47 4.28
C MET A 142 5.61 -2.99 4.46
N ALA A 143 4.68 -3.59 3.73
CA ALA A 143 3.25 -3.35 3.85
C ALA A 143 2.46 -4.59 3.44
N SER A 144 1.40 -4.92 4.17
CA SER A 144 0.51 -6.04 3.86
C SER A 144 -0.95 -5.72 4.15
N TYR A 145 -1.79 -5.93 3.14
CA TYR A 145 -3.23 -5.96 3.34
C TYR A 145 -3.59 -7.15 4.23
N ALA A 146 -4.58 -6.98 5.11
CA ALA A 146 -5.10 -8.06 5.93
C ALA A 146 -6.64 -8.00 6.06
N PRO A 147 -7.32 -9.16 6.11
CA PRO A 147 -6.78 -10.51 5.93
C PRO A 147 -6.69 -10.93 4.45
N LEU A 148 -5.94 -12.00 4.16
CA LEU A 148 -5.58 -12.37 2.79
C LEU A 148 -6.64 -13.24 2.10
N PHE A 149 -7.22 -14.21 2.81
CA PHE A 149 -8.08 -15.25 2.23
C PHE A 149 -9.30 -15.52 3.12
N ALA A 150 -10.47 -15.57 2.48
CA ALA A 150 -11.70 -16.08 3.11
C ALA A 150 -12.49 -17.01 2.18
N HIS A 151 -13.06 -18.06 2.77
CA HIS A 151 -14.04 -18.89 2.08
C HIS A 151 -15.40 -18.16 2.10
N VAL A 152 -16.09 -18.09 0.96
CA VAL A 152 -17.35 -17.31 0.81
C VAL A 152 -18.44 -17.71 1.81
N ASP A 153 -18.52 -18.99 2.17
CA ASP A 153 -19.51 -19.52 3.13
C ASP A 153 -18.97 -19.70 4.57
N ALA A 154 -17.67 -19.48 4.82
CA ALA A 154 -17.03 -19.87 6.08
C ALA A 154 -15.91 -18.91 6.50
N TRP A 155 -16.30 -17.70 6.88
CA TRP A 155 -15.39 -16.62 7.29
C TRP A 155 -15.73 -16.10 8.69
N GLN A 156 -14.77 -15.46 9.33
CA GLN A 156 -14.90 -14.86 10.68
C GLN A 156 -14.64 -13.35 10.68
N TRP A 157 -14.06 -12.85 9.59
CA TRP A 157 -13.79 -11.45 9.34
C TRP A 157 -14.12 -11.12 7.87
N THR A 158 -14.42 -9.86 7.60
CA THR A 158 -14.58 -9.29 6.26
C THR A 158 -14.18 -7.81 6.34
N PRO A 159 -13.59 -7.21 5.30
CA PRO A 159 -13.27 -7.78 4.00
C PRO A 159 -11.95 -8.57 3.95
N ASP A 160 -11.78 -9.40 2.90
CA ASP A 160 -10.58 -10.20 2.62
C ASP A 160 -10.08 -9.98 1.19
N LEU A 161 -8.76 -10.06 0.98
CA LEU A 161 -8.17 -9.71 -0.31
C LEU A 161 -8.61 -10.65 -1.44
N ILE A 162 -8.67 -11.95 -1.16
CA ILE A 162 -9.01 -13.01 -2.10
C ILE A 162 -10.09 -13.90 -1.49
N TRP A 163 -11.21 -14.03 -2.20
CA TRP A 163 -12.33 -14.88 -1.77
C TRP A 163 -12.39 -16.14 -2.62
N PHE A 164 -12.79 -17.26 -2.02
CA PHE A 164 -12.87 -18.53 -2.71
C PHE A 164 -14.03 -19.40 -2.24
N ASP A 165 -14.47 -20.31 -3.12
CA ASP A 165 -15.27 -21.48 -2.79
C ASP A 165 -14.44 -22.75 -3.01
N ASN A 166 -15.06 -23.93 -2.93
CA ASN A 166 -14.37 -25.21 -3.10
C ASN A 166 -13.70 -25.42 -4.49
N LEU A 167 -14.06 -24.65 -5.51
CA LEU A 167 -13.68 -24.85 -6.91
C LEU A 167 -13.10 -23.59 -7.59
N LYS A 168 -13.36 -22.40 -7.06
CA LYS A 168 -13.07 -21.11 -7.68
C LYS A 168 -12.55 -20.11 -6.66
N ALA A 169 -11.77 -19.15 -7.14
CA ALA A 169 -11.34 -18.00 -6.37
C ALA A 169 -11.41 -16.74 -7.23
N TYR A 170 -11.59 -15.59 -6.59
CA TYR A 170 -11.53 -14.29 -7.27
C TYR A 170 -10.73 -13.27 -6.46
N GLY A 171 -10.04 -12.39 -7.19
CA GLY A 171 -9.40 -11.23 -6.63
C GLY A 171 -10.39 -10.08 -6.51
N THR A 172 -10.42 -9.44 -5.36
CA THR A 172 -11.23 -8.23 -5.14
C THR A 172 -10.66 -7.01 -5.87
N PRO A 173 -11.39 -5.88 -5.93
CA PRO A 173 -10.81 -4.62 -6.39
C PRO A 173 -9.55 -4.24 -5.60
N ASN A 174 -9.54 -4.49 -4.28
CA ASN A 174 -8.37 -4.28 -3.40
C ASN A 174 -7.20 -5.18 -3.81
N TYR A 175 -7.45 -6.45 -4.18
CA TYR A 175 -6.42 -7.35 -4.70
C TYR A 175 -5.75 -6.77 -5.95
N TYR A 176 -6.54 -6.20 -6.86
CA TYR A 176 -5.97 -5.59 -8.06
C TYR A 176 -5.13 -4.36 -7.76
N VAL A 177 -5.51 -3.55 -6.76
CA VAL A 177 -4.68 -2.45 -6.26
C VAL A 177 -3.35 -2.98 -5.73
N GLN A 178 -3.38 -3.95 -4.81
CA GLN A 178 -2.16 -4.57 -4.25
C GLN A 178 -1.27 -5.15 -5.35
N LYS A 179 -1.86 -5.92 -6.28
CA LYS A 179 -1.17 -6.52 -7.42
C LYS A 179 -0.50 -5.45 -8.29
N LEU A 180 -1.19 -4.35 -8.59
CA LEU A 180 -0.66 -3.29 -9.44
C LEU A 180 0.50 -2.55 -8.78
N PHE A 181 0.48 -2.30 -7.46
CA PHE A 181 1.66 -1.79 -6.76
C PHE A 181 2.81 -2.81 -6.75
N ALA A 182 2.53 -4.07 -6.38
CA ALA A 182 3.53 -5.12 -6.23
C ALA A 182 4.21 -5.55 -7.55
N THR A 183 3.49 -5.47 -8.67
CA THR A 183 3.99 -5.85 -10.01
C THR A 183 4.46 -4.68 -10.86
N ASN A 184 4.32 -3.45 -10.35
CA ASN A 184 4.92 -2.26 -10.93
C ASN A 184 5.82 -1.53 -9.92
N PRO A 185 6.78 -2.23 -9.28
CA PRO A 185 7.74 -1.59 -8.42
C PRO A 185 8.72 -0.77 -9.25
N GLY A 186 9.46 0.12 -8.58
CA GLY A 186 10.66 0.72 -9.16
C GLY A 186 11.89 0.33 -8.36
N THR A 187 13.05 0.72 -8.88
CA THR A 187 14.34 0.63 -8.21
C THR A 187 14.64 1.89 -7.40
N THR A 188 14.08 3.04 -7.78
CA THR A 188 14.36 4.34 -7.15
C THR A 188 13.08 5.18 -7.06
N MET A 189 12.78 5.73 -5.88
CA MET A 189 11.69 6.71 -5.70
C MET A 189 12.03 8.04 -6.41
N LEU A 190 11.08 8.59 -7.16
CA LEU A 190 11.22 9.88 -7.84
C LEU A 190 10.37 10.94 -7.14
N PRO A 191 10.93 12.14 -6.86
CA PRO A 191 10.15 13.21 -6.26
C PRO A 191 9.01 13.63 -7.19
N VAL A 192 7.81 13.73 -6.65
CA VAL A 192 6.62 14.21 -7.35
C VAL A 192 6.27 15.60 -6.83
N GLN A 193 6.23 16.58 -7.73
CA GLN A 193 5.71 17.91 -7.45
C GLN A 193 4.37 18.08 -8.18
N LEU A 194 3.30 18.27 -7.42
CA LEU A 194 2.00 18.61 -7.98
C LEU A 194 1.95 20.12 -8.30
N GLY A 195 1.10 20.48 -9.27
CA GLY A 195 0.95 21.88 -9.71
C GLY A 195 0.62 22.82 -8.55
N ASN A 196 1.12 24.06 -8.62
CA ASN A 196 0.93 25.09 -7.59
C ASN A 196 1.38 24.65 -6.17
N ASN A 197 2.34 23.72 -6.08
CA ASN A 197 2.79 23.12 -4.81
C ASN A 197 1.65 22.46 -4.01
N ALA A 198 0.64 21.94 -4.71
CA ALA A 198 -0.45 21.20 -4.09
C ALA A 198 0.07 19.99 -3.30
N LYS A 199 -0.58 19.69 -2.18
CA LYS A 199 -0.27 18.48 -1.41
C LYS A 199 -0.83 17.24 -2.11
N ASN A 200 -0.19 16.09 -1.89
CA ASN A 200 -0.74 14.83 -2.35
C ASN A 200 -2.13 14.60 -1.72
N GLY A 201 -3.14 14.30 -2.53
CA GLY A 201 -4.53 14.20 -2.12
C GLY A 201 -5.33 15.50 -2.16
N GLN A 202 -4.68 16.65 -2.37
CA GLN A 202 -5.40 17.89 -2.66
C GLN A 202 -6.23 17.72 -3.94
N ASP A 203 -7.47 18.22 -3.91
CA ASP A 203 -8.46 18.06 -4.98
C ASP A 203 -8.69 16.59 -5.40
N ASN A 204 -8.52 15.63 -4.49
CA ASN A 204 -8.70 14.20 -4.76
C ASN A 204 -7.78 13.63 -5.87
N LEU A 205 -6.60 14.24 -6.08
CA LEU A 205 -5.55 13.69 -6.94
C LEU A 205 -4.43 13.12 -6.07
N PHE A 206 -4.10 11.86 -6.27
CA PHE A 206 -2.98 11.22 -5.58
C PHE A 206 -1.94 10.71 -6.54
N ALA A 207 -0.66 10.84 -6.20
CA ALA A 207 0.43 10.46 -7.07
C ALA A 207 1.67 9.93 -6.34
N SER A 208 2.28 8.90 -6.92
CA SER A 208 3.66 8.48 -6.64
C SER A 208 4.38 8.15 -7.95
N ALA A 209 5.71 8.27 -7.94
CA ALA A 209 6.51 7.95 -9.11
C ALA A 209 7.80 7.24 -8.71
N VAL A 210 8.21 6.29 -9.54
CA VAL A 210 9.45 5.54 -9.37
C VAL A 210 10.13 5.36 -10.72
N ALA A 211 11.46 5.32 -10.73
CA ALA A 211 12.23 4.82 -11.85
C ALA A 211 12.37 3.31 -11.69
N ASP A 212 12.17 2.58 -12.78
CA ASP A 212 12.51 1.16 -12.91
C ASP A 212 13.73 1.08 -13.83
N ASP A 213 14.92 1.15 -13.23
CA ASP A 213 16.19 1.18 -13.98
C ASP A 213 16.44 -0.14 -14.73
N LYS A 214 15.85 -1.24 -14.27
CA LYS A 214 15.95 -2.56 -14.91
C LYS A 214 15.15 -2.59 -16.21
N ALA A 215 13.93 -2.05 -16.19
CA ALA A 215 13.09 -1.94 -17.39
C ALA A 215 13.49 -0.74 -18.26
N GLY A 216 14.15 0.28 -17.70
CA GLY A 216 14.41 1.55 -18.37
C GLY A 216 13.12 2.36 -18.53
N GLU A 217 12.29 2.41 -17.49
CA GLU A 217 10.98 3.06 -17.50
C GLU A 217 10.79 3.97 -16.29
N VAL A 218 9.97 5.02 -16.46
CA VAL A 218 9.37 5.77 -15.36
C VAL A 218 7.96 5.22 -15.14
N VAL A 219 7.67 4.82 -13.90
CA VAL A 219 6.35 4.33 -13.49
C VAL A 219 5.69 5.41 -12.64
N VAL A 220 4.55 5.93 -13.12
CA VAL A 220 3.75 6.94 -12.41
C VAL A 220 2.43 6.30 -12.03
N LYS A 221 2.09 6.33 -10.74
CA LYS A 221 0.86 5.79 -10.18
C LYS A 221 -0.05 6.96 -9.79
N LEU A 222 -1.26 7.00 -10.33
CA LEU A 222 -2.18 8.12 -10.21
C LEU A 222 -3.54 7.64 -9.76
N VAL A 223 -4.13 8.32 -8.77
CA VAL A 223 -5.51 8.08 -8.34
C VAL A 223 -6.33 9.34 -8.58
N ASN A 224 -7.42 9.21 -9.33
CA ASN A 224 -8.43 10.23 -9.50
C ASN A 224 -9.68 9.83 -8.71
N TYR A 225 -9.83 10.33 -7.48
CA TYR A 225 -11.03 10.12 -6.67
C TYR A 225 -12.06 11.23 -6.96
N SER A 226 -12.52 11.28 -8.21
CA SER A 226 -13.49 12.25 -8.68
C SER A 226 -14.46 11.57 -9.64
N PRO A 227 -15.76 11.93 -9.62
CA PRO A 227 -16.73 11.42 -10.58
C PRO A 227 -16.52 11.96 -12.00
N GLN A 228 -15.55 12.85 -12.21
CA GLN A 228 -15.24 13.44 -13.51
C GLN A 228 -13.89 12.94 -14.05
N PRO A 229 -13.75 12.79 -15.38
CA PRO A 229 -12.45 12.55 -15.99
C PRO A 229 -11.51 13.72 -15.68
N ARG A 230 -10.23 13.41 -15.50
CA ARG A 230 -9.22 14.41 -15.12
C ARG A 230 -8.02 14.33 -16.04
N THR A 231 -7.81 15.36 -16.85
CA THR A 231 -6.59 15.51 -17.63
C THR A 231 -5.45 15.97 -16.73
N VAL A 232 -4.36 15.21 -16.74
CA VAL A 232 -3.10 15.55 -16.06
C VAL A 232 -2.00 15.78 -17.09
N THR A 233 -1.13 16.74 -16.79
CA THR A 233 0.09 16.99 -17.55
C THR A 233 1.29 16.56 -16.72
N LEU A 234 1.96 15.50 -17.15
CA LEU A 234 3.16 14.95 -16.54
C LEU A 234 4.38 15.57 -17.18
N ASN A 235 5.23 16.22 -16.39
CA ASN A 235 6.56 16.67 -16.83
C ASN A 235 7.61 15.72 -16.26
N LEU A 236 8.15 14.85 -17.12
CA LEU A 236 9.23 13.93 -16.78
C LEU A 236 10.59 14.65 -16.86
N ALA A 237 10.78 15.63 -15.98
CA ALA A 237 11.98 16.46 -15.96
C ALA A 237 13.24 15.60 -15.79
N GLY A 238 14.21 15.80 -16.68
CA GLY A 238 15.47 15.05 -16.69
C GLY A 238 15.41 13.66 -17.34
N ALA A 239 14.23 13.15 -17.71
CA ALA A 239 14.12 11.85 -18.35
C ALA A 239 14.77 11.86 -19.75
N LYS A 240 15.54 10.80 -20.04
CA LYS A 240 16.30 10.61 -21.28
C LYS A 240 15.78 9.40 -22.04
N LYS A 241 16.04 9.37 -23.35
CA LYS A 241 15.71 8.22 -24.22
C LYS A 241 14.23 7.81 -24.13
N LEU A 242 13.34 8.80 -24.13
CA LEU A 242 11.90 8.56 -24.08
C LEU A 242 11.46 7.73 -25.29
N GLY A 243 10.65 6.70 -25.04
CA GLY A 243 9.97 5.95 -26.09
C GLY A 243 8.89 6.79 -26.79
N LYS A 244 8.35 6.27 -27.89
CA LYS A 244 7.25 6.92 -28.64
C LYS A 244 5.86 6.59 -28.10
N SER A 245 5.76 5.56 -27.25
CA SER A 245 4.51 5.09 -26.65
C SER A 245 4.74 4.64 -25.22
N GLY A 246 3.80 4.95 -24.34
CA GLY A 246 3.70 4.38 -23.00
C GLY A 246 2.56 3.38 -22.88
N LYS A 247 2.53 2.67 -21.76
CA LYS A 247 1.47 1.73 -21.37
C LYS A 247 0.74 2.28 -20.15
N ALA A 248 -0.58 2.32 -20.20
CA ALA A 248 -1.43 2.59 -19.04
C ALA A 248 -2.12 1.30 -18.61
N ILE A 249 -2.19 1.07 -17.30
CA ILE A 249 -2.99 0.00 -16.69
C ILE A 249 -4.01 0.68 -15.80
N VAL A 250 -5.29 0.59 -16.17
CA VAL A 250 -6.39 1.36 -15.59
C VAL A 250 -7.34 0.44 -14.84
N LEU A 251 -7.57 0.73 -13.57
CA LEU A 251 -8.62 0.14 -12.75
C LEU A 251 -9.64 1.25 -12.43
N ALA A 252 -10.89 1.10 -12.85
CA ALA A 252 -11.89 2.16 -12.72
C ALA A 252 -13.31 1.59 -12.65
N SER A 253 -14.18 2.29 -11.92
CA SER A 253 -15.63 2.09 -11.90
C SER A 253 -16.32 3.39 -11.53
N ASN A 254 -17.41 3.72 -12.23
CA ASN A 254 -18.25 4.87 -11.86
C ASN A 254 -19.08 4.60 -10.60
N ASP A 255 -19.31 3.32 -10.28
CA ASP A 255 -19.99 2.89 -9.06
C ASP A 255 -18.94 2.58 -7.98
N LEU A 256 -18.92 3.41 -6.94
CA LEU A 256 -18.06 3.26 -5.77
C LEU A 256 -18.43 2.05 -4.91
N GLN A 257 -19.65 1.52 -5.04
CA GLN A 257 -20.13 0.34 -4.30
C GLN A 257 -19.91 -0.98 -5.07
N ALA A 258 -19.41 -0.91 -6.31
CA ALA A 258 -19.15 -2.08 -7.11
C ALA A 258 -18.13 -3.03 -6.44
N VAL A 259 -18.39 -4.32 -6.53
CA VAL A 259 -17.58 -5.42 -5.97
C VAL A 259 -17.31 -6.46 -7.06
N ASN A 260 -16.31 -7.31 -6.84
CA ASN A 260 -16.19 -8.59 -7.55
C ASN A 260 -16.90 -9.70 -6.75
N SER A 261 -17.31 -10.78 -7.40
CA SER A 261 -17.89 -11.97 -6.76
C SER A 261 -17.47 -13.25 -7.47
N ILE A 262 -17.89 -14.42 -6.98
CA ILE A 262 -17.65 -15.71 -7.68
C ILE A 262 -18.34 -15.72 -9.05
N GLU A 263 -19.50 -15.09 -9.18
CA GLU A 263 -20.29 -15.00 -10.41
C GLU A 263 -19.72 -13.94 -11.36
N GLN A 264 -19.18 -12.85 -10.81
CA GLN A 264 -18.59 -11.74 -11.55
C GLN A 264 -17.15 -11.46 -11.07
N PRO A 265 -16.19 -12.38 -11.29
CA PRO A 265 -14.85 -12.29 -10.70
C PRO A 265 -13.99 -11.17 -11.29
N MET A 266 -14.44 -10.58 -12.40
CA MET A 266 -13.75 -9.55 -13.17
C MET A 266 -14.60 -8.28 -13.37
N ASN A 267 -15.60 -8.04 -12.52
CA ASN A 267 -16.46 -6.85 -12.62
C ASN A 267 -15.63 -5.55 -12.61
N ILE A 268 -14.68 -5.48 -11.67
CA ILE A 268 -13.64 -4.45 -11.60
C ILE A 268 -12.29 -5.15 -11.74
N ALA A 269 -11.66 -4.97 -12.90
CA ALA A 269 -10.37 -5.54 -13.22
C ALA A 269 -9.52 -4.58 -14.07
N PRO A 270 -8.18 -4.70 -14.03
CA PRO A 270 -7.29 -3.82 -14.77
C PRO A 270 -7.47 -3.95 -16.28
N LYS A 271 -7.49 -2.83 -16.98
CA LYS A 271 -7.50 -2.74 -18.44
C LYS A 271 -6.22 -2.08 -18.91
N GLU A 272 -5.58 -2.66 -19.92
CA GLU A 272 -4.37 -2.09 -20.50
C GLU A 272 -4.68 -1.28 -21.75
N GLU A 273 -4.03 -0.14 -21.88
CA GLU A 273 -4.08 0.70 -23.08
C GLU A 273 -2.71 1.33 -23.37
N LYS A 274 -2.56 1.87 -24.57
CA LYS A 274 -1.35 2.58 -25.00
C LYS A 274 -1.65 4.06 -25.15
N PHE A 275 -0.67 4.90 -24.84
CA PHE A 275 -0.75 6.34 -25.11
C PHE A 275 0.53 6.81 -25.81
N ALA A 276 0.42 7.90 -26.57
CA ALA A 276 1.54 8.47 -27.30
C ALA A 276 2.45 9.28 -26.36
N VAL A 277 3.76 9.13 -26.53
CA VAL A 277 4.78 9.93 -25.85
C VAL A 277 5.49 10.75 -26.91
N LYS A 278 5.13 12.04 -27.00
CA LYS A 278 5.67 12.97 -28.01
C LYS A 278 6.85 13.79 -27.48
N SER A 279 6.91 13.99 -26.17
CA SER A 279 7.93 14.77 -25.49
C SER A 279 8.03 14.32 -24.01
N SER A 280 8.91 14.95 -23.24
CA SER A 280 8.96 14.80 -21.77
C SER A 280 7.72 15.35 -21.07
N THR A 281 6.91 16.15 -21.76
CA THR A 281 5.59 16.58 -21.32
C THR A 281 4.54 15.68 -21.94
N ILE A 282 3.81 14.95 -21.09
CA ILE A 282 2.79 13.96 -21.48
C ILE A 282 1.45 14.42 -20.92
N SER A 283 0.44 14.52 -21.77
CA SER A 283 -0.95 14.71 -21.36
C SER A 283 -1.65 13.36 -21.33
N TYR A 284 -2.32 13.05 -20.22
CA TYR A 284 -3.12 11.83 -20.06
C TYR A 284 -4.43 12.15 -19.34
N THR A 285 -5.56 11.58 -19.79
CA THR A 285 -6.86 11.79 -19.16
C THR A 285 -7.22 10.58 -18.30
N LEU A 286 -7.16 10.76 -16.98
CA LEU A 286 -7.60 9.78 -16.00
C LEU A 286 -9.13 9.62 -16.08
N ALA A 287 -9.61 8.38 -16.05
CA ALA A 287 -11.04 8.10 -15.94
C ALA A 287 -11.61 8.60 -14.58
N PRO A 288 -12.94 8.84 -14.48
CA PRO A 288 -13.60 9.00 -13.19
C PRO A 288 -13.28 7.85 -12.24
N ASN A 289 -13.12 8.16 -10.95
CA ASN A 289 -12.91 7.17 -9.87
C ASN A 289 -11.96 6.05 -10.33
N SER A 290 -10.72 6.42 -10.65
CA SER A 290 -9.76 5.50 -11.25
C SER A 290 -8.42 5.46 -10.51
N PHE A 291 -7.80 4.28 -10.54
CA PHE A 291 -6.40 4.07 -10.26
C PHE A 291 -5.70 3.69 -11.56
N THR A 292 -4.69 4.48 -11.95
CA THR A 292 -3.95 4.29 -13.20
C THR A 292 -2.46 4.16 -12.93
N VAL A 293 -1.84 3.12 -13.49
CA VAL A 293 -0.37 2.97 -13.55
C VAL A 293 0.09 3.29 -14.97
N LEU A 294 0.85 4.36 -15.13
CA LEU A 294 1.50 4.75 -16.37
C LEU A 294 2.93 4.26 -16.36
N ARG A 295 3.31 3.44 -17.34
CA ARG A 295 4.69 3.06 -17.61
C ARG A 295 5.17 3.79 -18.86
N VAL A 296 6.17 4.64 -18.70
CA VAL A 296 6.76 5.45 -19.76
C VAL A 296 8.18 4.96 -20.01
N PRO A 297 8.50 4.40 -21.18
CA PRO A 297 9.88 4.08 -21.55
C PRO A 297 10.74 5.34 -21.51
N GLY A 298 11.82 5.30 -20.73
CA GLY A 298 12.67 6.45 -20.44
C GLY A 298 13.56 6.19 -19.23
N LYS A 299 14.82 6.64 -19.30
CA LYS A 299 15.78 6.53 -18.19
C LYS A 299 15.85 7.84 -17.40
N ARG A 300 16.09 7.74 -16.10
CA ARG A 300 16.45 8.88 -15.24
C ARG A 300 17.82 9.47 -15.64
#